data_AF-A0A5D0VF47-F1
#
_entry.id   AF-A0A5D0VF47-F1
#
_cell.length_a   1.000
_cell.length_b   1.000
_cell.length_c   1.000
_cell.angle_alpha   90.00
_cell.angle_beta   90.00
_cell.angle_gamma   90.00
#
_symmetry.space_group_name_H-M   'P 1'
#
loop_
_entity.id
_entity.type
_entity.pdbx_description
1 polymer ?
#
loop_
_entity_poly.entity_id
_entity_poly.type
_entity_poly.pdbx_seq_one_letter_code
_entity_poly.pdbx_strand_id
1 'polypeptide(L)'
;MIDTNPTKLALAWLVPAVGAAIFVTIQCFSYLNGYVASGGSLEAVTFGPAALWGVSVFYGAWVIPPLLALAGRRATDWLMLVLGGLLFSLSTLAGVSDGLRDGGHLVGLELLAVTLPGVVALIMSWRHIRSN
;
A
#
# COMPACT_ATOMS: atom_id res chain seq x y z
N MET A 1 -8.73 27.34 -15.19
CA MET A 1 -7.89 26.16 -15.45
C MET A 1 -7.63 25.49 -14.12
N ILE A 2 -8.08 24.26 -13.93
CA ILE A 2 -7.66 23.46 -12.76
C ILE A 2 -6.25 22.99 -13.13
N ASP A 3 -5.23 23.38 -12.36
CA ASP A 3 -3.86 22.91 -12.56
C ASP A 3 -3.81 21.38 -12.41
N THR A 4 -3.92 20.70 -13.54
CA THR A 4 -3.80 19.26 -13.68
C THR A 4 -2.31 18.91 -13.64
N ASN A 5 -1.70 18.99 -12.46
CA ASN A 5 -0.27 18.72 -12.29
C ASN A 5 -0.03 17.21 -12.05
N PRO A 6 0.57 16.48 -13.01
CA PRO A 6 0.93 15.06 -12.88
C PRO A 6 1.74 14.77 -11.61
N THR A 7 2.61 15.70 -11.22
CA THR A 7 3.44 15.61 -10.01
C THR A 7 2.60 15.51 -8.74
N LYS A 8 1.47 16.23 -8.68
CA LYS A 8 0.59 16.22 -7.50
C LYS A 8 -0.10 14.86 -7.35
N LEU A 9 -0.51 14.24 -8.45
CA LEU A 9 -1.07 12.88 -8.43
C LEU A 9 -0.01 11.83 -8.11
N ALA A 10 1.19 11.99 -8.67
CA ALA A 10 2.31 11.11 -8.37
C ALA A 10 2.64 11.14 -6.88
N LEU A 11 2.74 12.33 -6.27
CA LEU A 11 2.94 12.48 -4.83
C LEU A 11 1.78 11.87 -4.04
N ALA A 12 0.53 12.08 -4.47
CA ALA A 12 -0.62 11.50 -3.80
C ALA A 12 -0.56 9.96 -3.74
N TRP A 13 -0.11 9.30 -4.80
CA TRP A 13 0.10 7.84 -4.82
C TRP A 13 1.38 7.37 -4.15
N LEU A 14 2.39 8.23 -4.04
CA LEU A 14 3.63 7.91 -3.33
C LEU A 14 3.41 7.82 -1.80
N VAL A 15 2.49 8.61 -1.24
CA VAL A 15 2.19 8.58 0.20
C VAL A 15 1.71 7.18 0.66
N PRO A 16 0.66 6.55 0.08
CA PRO A 16 0.26 5.21 0.48
C PRO A 16 1.31 4.15 0.14
N ALA A 17 2.15 4.35 -0.90
CA ALA A 17 3.28 3.46 -1.17
C ALA A 17 4.31 3.46 -0.03
N VAL A 18 4.67 4.64 0.48
CA VAL A 18 5.53 4.79 1.67
C VAL A 18 4.83 4.20 2.89
N GLY A 19 3.52 4.43 3.03
CA GLY A 19 2.71 3.81 4.06
C GLY A 19 2.78 2.29 4.06
N ALA A 20 2.68 1.66 2.89
CA ALA A 20 2.74 0.21 2.75
C ALA A 20 4.12 -0.33 3.14
N ALA A 21 5.19 0.39 2.81
CA ALA A 21 6.56 0.05 3.24
C ALA A 21 6.73 0.18 4.78
N ILE A 22 6.15 1.21 5.39
CA ILE A 22 6.14 1.36 6.86
C ILE A 22 5.35 0.21 7.49
N PHE A 23 4.15 -0.08 6.98
CA PHE A 23 3.28 -1.13 7.49
C PHE A 23 3.99 -2.48 7.49
N VAL A 24 4.52 -2.93 6.35
CA VAL A 24 5.18 -4.24 6.26
C VAL A 24 6.41 -4.32 7.16
N THR A 25 7.15 -3.22 7.30
CA THR A 25 8.31 -3.16 8.19
C THR A 25 7.91 -3.35 9.65
N ILE A 26 6.90 -2.61 10.11
CA ILE A 26 6.40 -2.73 11.49
C ILE A 26 5.78 -4.10 11.72
N GLN A 27 5.05 -4.63 10.74
CA GLN A 27 4.49 -5.96 10.80
C GLN A 27 5.58 -7.03 10.98
N CYS A 28 6.67 -6.96 10.21
CA CYS A 28 7.84 -7.83 10.39
C CYS A 28 8.43 -7.72 11.80
N PHE A 29 8.58 -6.50 12.34
CA PHE A 29 9.05 -6.32 13.71
C PHE A 29 8.08 -6.91 14.75
N SER A 30 6.77 -6.77 14.57
CA SER A 30 5.77 -7.38 15.46
C SER A 30 5.87 -8.90 15.49
N TYR A 31 6.04 -9.56 14.33
CA TYR A 31 6.26 -11.02 14.28
C TYR A 31 7.54 -11.44 15.00
N LEU A 32 8.66 -10.75 14.72
CA LEU A 32 9.95 -11.06 15.34
C LEU A 32 9.89 -10.87 16.85
N ASN A 33 9.27 -9.79 17.32
CA ASN A 33 9.11 -9.51 18.74
C ASN A 33 8.24 -10.57 19.43
N GLY A 34 7.15 -11.02 18.78
CA GLY A 34 6.31 -12.11 19.30
C GLY A 34 7.10 -13.41 19.45
N TYR A 35 7.87 -13.80 18.41
CA TYR A 35 8.73 -14.99 18.45
C TYR A 35 9.75 -14.93 19.59
N VAL A 36 10.48 -13.82 19.71
CA VAL A 36 11.48 -13.63 20.78
C VAL A 36 10.84 -13.63 22.17
N ALA A 37 9.71 -12.94 22.35
CA ALA A 37 8.99 -12.90 23.62
C ALA A 37 8.49 -14.28 24.07
N SER A 38 8.20 -15.17 23.13
CA SER A 38 7.81 -16.56 23.41
C SER A 38 8.99 -17.48 23.75
N GLY A 39 10.23 -16.97 23.79
CA GLY A 39 11.43 -17.80 23.92
C GLY A 39 11.63 -18.76 22.74
N GLY A 40 11.10 -18.43 21.57
CA GLY A 40 11.13 -19.27 20.37
C GLY A 40 10.14 -20.44 20.37
N SER A 41 9.17 -20.44 21.29
CA SER A 41 8.12 -21.48 21.35
C SER A 41 6.99 -21.29 20.34
N LEU A 42 6.77 -20.06 19.86
CA LEU A 42 5.91 -19.81 18.71
C LEU A 42 6.59 -20.32 17.44
N GLU A 43 5.81 -20.99 16.58
CA GLU A 43 6.31 -21.44 15.28
C GLU A 43 6.77 -20.24 14.46
N ALA A 44 8.03 -20.26 14.02
CA ALA A 44 8.55 -19.21 13.18
C ALA A 44 7.80 -19.22 11.84
N VAL A 45 7.08 -18.14 11.54
CA VAL A 45 6.48 -17.96 10.21
C VAL A 45 7.60 -17.79 9.19
N THR A 46 7.99 -18.88 8.54
CA THR A 46 8.96 -18.85 7.45
C THR A 46 8.25 -18.70 6.12
N PHE A 47 8.51 -17.60 5.41
CA PHE A 47 8.05 -17.46 4.04
C PHE A 47 8.88 -18.34 3.12
N GLY A 48 8.25 -19.32 2.47
CA GLY A 48 8.86 -20.06 1.38
C GLY A 48 9.19 -19.15 0.17
N PRO A 49 9.99 -19.62 -0.79
CA PRO A 49 10.42 -18.80 -1.94
C PRO A 49 9.26 -18.16 -2.72
N ALA A 50 8.16 -18.89 -2.90
CA ALA A 50 6.98 -18.37 -3.60
C ALA A 50 6.29 -17.24 -2.83
N ALA A 51 6.23 -17.32 -1.50
CA ALA A 51 5.64 -16.28 -0.67
C ALA A 51 6.53 -15.03 -0.65
N LEU A 52 7.86 -15.18 -0.54
CA LEU A 52 8.82 -14.08 -0.66
C LEU A 52 8.73 -13.38 -2.01
N TRP A 53 8.55 -14.15 -3.09
CA TRP A 53 8.33 -13.60 -4.42
C TRP A 53 7.03 -12.80 -4.47
N GLY A 54 5.92 -13.34 -3.94
CA GLY A 54 4.64 -12.64 -3.87
C GLY A 54 4.72 -11.32 -3.11
N VAL A 55 5.35 -11.33 -1.94
CA VAL A 55 5.60 -10.11 -1.13
C VAL A 55 6.43 -9.10 -1.93
N SER A 56 7.51 -9.55 -2.58
CA SER A 56 8.39 -8.67 -3.37
C SER A 56 7.66 -8.02 -4.55
N VAL A 57 6.84 -8.79 -5.27
CA VAL A 57 6.04 -8.28 -6.39
C VAL A 57 4.97 -7.31 -5.88
N PHE A 58 4.27 -7.66 -4.81
CA PHE A 58 3.20 -6.82 -4.27
C PHE A 58 3.72 -5.48 -3.77
N TYR A 59 4.73 -5.48 -2.89
CA TYR A 59 5.29 -4.23 -2.36
C TYR A 59 6.09 -3.47 -3.42
N GLY A 60 6.76 -4.16 -4.35
CA GLY A 60 7.44 -3.52 -5.49
C GLY A 60 6.47 -2.84 -6.47
N ALA A 61 5.26 -3.36 -6.64
CA ALA A 61 4.26 -2.80 -7.55
C ALA A 61 3.74 -1.42 -7.12
N TRP A 62 3.94 -1.00 -5.87
CA TRP A 62 3.54 0.33 -5.39
C TRP A 62 4.26 1.50 -6.08
N VAL A 63 5.36 1.25 -6.81
CA VAL A 63 5.99 2.26 -7.67
C VAL A 63 5.19 2.54 -8.94
N ILE A 64 4.31 1.63 -9.36
CA ILE A 64 3.61 1.72 -10.66
C ILE A 64 2.62 2.89 -10.70
N PRO A 65 1.69 3.08 -9.73
CA PRO A 65 0.74 4.20 -9.77
C PRO A 65 1.42 5.58 -9.89
N PRO A 66 2.44 5.95 -9.09
CA PRO A 66 3.08 7.26 -9.24
C PRO A 66 3.81 7.43 -10.59
N LEU A 67 4.43 6.37 -11.14
CA LEU A 67 5.05 6.43 -12.48
C LEU A 67 4.00 6.65 -13.58
N LEU A 68 2.85 5.99 -13.49
CA LEU A 68 1.75 6.18 -14.43
C LEU A 68 1.14 7.59 -14.30
N ALA A 69 1.06 8.13 -13.09
CA ALA A 69 0.62 9.50 -12.85
C ALA A 69 1.51 10.51 -13.59
N LEU A 70 2.84 10.32 -13.53
CA LEU A 70 3.81 11.21 -14.18
C LEU A 70 3.74 11.19 -15.71
N ALA A 71 3.21 10.12 -16.31
CA ALA A 71 3.06 10.04 -17.76
C ALA A 71 2.03 11.04 -18.32
N GLY A 72 1.08 11.50 -17.49
CA GLY A 72 0.16 12.61 -17.80
C GLY A 72 -0.74 12.39 -19.01
N ARG A 73 -1.00 11.14 -19.40
CA ARG A 73 -1.91 10.77 -20.48
C ARG A 73 -3.21 10.24 -19.88
N ARG A 74 -4.35 10.55 -20.51
CA ARG A 74 -5.67 10.04 -20.07
C ARG A 74 -5.68 8.51 -19.86
N ALA A 75 -5.06 7.74 -20.75
CA ALA A 75 -4.97 6.29 -20.61
C ALA A 75 -4.13 5.85 -19.40
N THR A 76 -3.02 6.54 -19.11
CA THR A 76 -2.16 6.23 -17.96
C THR A 76 -2.81 6.67 -16.66
N ASP A 77 -3.60 7.74 -16.66
CA ASP A 77 -4.36 8.17 -15.48
C ASP A 77 -5.42 7.13 -15.09
N TRP A 78 -6.13 6.57 -16.07
CA TRP A 78 -7.05 5.45 -15.84
C TRP A 78 -6.33 4.21 -15.32
N LEU A 79 -5.20 3.84 -15.92
CA LEU A 79 -4.43 2.68 -15.48
C LEU A 79 -3.87 2.88 -14.06
N MET A 80 -3.39 4.08 -13.75
CA MET A 80 -2.98 4.50 -12.40
C MET A 80 -4.12 4.30 -11.41
N LEU A 81 -5.32 4.81 -11.72
CA LEU A 81 -6.49 4.70 -10.85
C LEU A 81 -6.86 3.23 -10.59
N VAL A 82 -6.87 2.39 -11.63
CA VAL A 82 -7.22 0.97 -11.50
C VAL A 82 -6.18 0.20 -10.70
N LEU A 83 -4.90 0.33 -11.06
CA LEU A 83 -3.82 -0.41 -10.40
C LEU A 83 -3.58 0.07 -8.97
N GLY A 84 -3.54 1.39 -8.76
CA GLY A 84 -3.45 1.97 -7.42
C GLY A 84 -4.66 1.63 -6.56
N GLY A 85 -5.85 1.67 -7.16
CA GLY A 85 -7.11 1.22 -6.56
C GLY A 85 -7.05 -0.22 -6.06
N LEU A 86 -6.55 -1.12 -6.91
CA LEU A 86 -6.37 -2.52 -6.58
C LEU A 86 -5.33 -2.70 -5.46
N LEU A 87 -4.17 -2.05 -5.57
CA LEU A 87 -3.09 -2.16 -4.59
C LEU A 87 -3.52 -1.72 -3.19
N PHE A 88 -4.15 -0.55 -3.05
CA PHE A 88 -4.57 -0.07 -1.72
C PHE A 88 -5.70 -0.94 -1.14
N SER A 89 -6.60 -1.46 -1.98
CA SER A 89 -7.69 -2.34 -1.53
C SER A 89 -7.15 -3.66 -1.01
N LEU A 90 -6.23 -4.28 -1.76
CA LEU A 90 -5.57 -5.51 -1.35
C LEU A 90 -4.71 -5.31 -0.09
N SER A 91 -3.98 -4.20 -0.01
CA SER A 91 -3.20 -3.85 1.19
C SER A 91 -4.12 -3.70 2.39
N THR A 92 -5.21 -2.95 2.25
CA THR A 92 -6.18 -2.73 3.34
C THR A 92 -6.77 -4.05 3.82
N LEU A 93 -7.18 -4.94 2.90
CA LEU A 93 -7.73 -6.24 3.25
C LEU A 93 -6.68 -7.11 3.98
N ALA A 94 -5.45 -7.14 3.47
CA ALA A 94 -4.36 -7.90 4.06
C ALA A 94 -4.00 -7.36 5.44
N GLY A 95 -3.77 -6.05 5.58
CA GLY A 95 -3.36 -5.44 6.84
C GLY A 95 -4.44 -5.46 7.92
N VAL A 96 -5.73 -5.39 7.54
CA VAL A 96 -6.83 -5.64 8.49
C VAL A 96 -6.81 -7.11 8.93
N SER A 97 -6.65 -8.06 8.00
CA SER A 97 -6.61 -9.49 8.31
C SER A 97 -5.44 -9.84 9.24
N ASP A 98 -4.26 -9.31 8.93
CA ASP A 98 -3.06 -9.47 9.74
C ASP A 98 -3.22 -8.79 11.10
N GLY A 99 -3.81 -7.59 11.18
CA GLY A 99 -4.04 -6.94 12.46
C GLY A 99 -5.12 -7.61 13.32
N LEU A 100 -6.10 -8.28 12.72
CA LEU A 100 -7.04 -9.13 13.48
C LEU A 100 -6.35 -10.37 14.05
N ARG A 101 -5.32 -10.91 13.37
CA ARG A 101 -4.53 -12.04 13.84
C ARG A 101 -3.48 -11.65 14.88
N ASP A 102 -2.74 -10.58 14.59
CA ASP A 102 -1.45 -10.26 15.24
C ASP A 102 -1.53 -9.02 16.15
N GLY A 103 -2.66 -8.30 16.13
CA GLY A 103 -2.99 -7.26 17.10
C GLY A 103 -3.56 -5.97 16.48
N GLY A 104 -4.54 -5.37 17.15
CA GLY A 104 -5.30 -4.22 16.65
C GLY A 104 -4.47 -2.97 16.33
N HIS A 105 -3.25 -2.85 16.88
CA HIS A 105 -2.32 -1.77 16.54
C HIS A 105 -1.91 -1.81 15.05
N LEU A 106 -1.82 -3.00 14.45
CA LEU A 106 -1.54 -3.15 13.03
C LEU A 106 -2.73 -2.74 12.16
N VAL A 107 -3.97 -3.02 12.61
CA VAL A 107 -5.18 -2.52 11.93
C VAL A 107 -5.16 -0.99 11.90
N GLY A 108 -4.90 -0.36 13.05
CA GLY A 108 -4.81 1.10 13.14
C GLY A 108 -3.71 1.67 12.23
N LEU A 109 -2.55 1.02 12.19
CA LEU A 109 -1.44 1.41 11.32
C LEU A 109 -1.79 1.29 9.83
N GLU A 110 -2.37 0.18 9.38
CA GLU A 110 -2.76 -0.01 7.97
C GLU A 110 -3.77 1.06 7.54
N LEU A 111 -4.81 1.27 8.35
CA LEU A 111 -5.84 2.25 8.04
C LEU A 111 -5.28 3.68 7.94
N LEU A 112 -4.35 4.03 8.83
CA LEU A 112 -3.76 5.35 8.89
C LEU A 112 -2.70 5.57 7.80
N ALA A 113 -1.80 4.61 7.61
CA ALA A 113 -0.63 4.75 6.75
C ALA A 113 -0.94 4.45 5.28
N VAL A 114 -1.86 3.53 5.00
CA VAL A 114 -2.15 3.07 3.63
C VAL A 114 -3.56 3.45 3.21
N THR A 115 -4.59 3.02 3.95
CA THR A 115 -5.98 3.15 3.50
C THR A 115 -6.40 4.60 3.36
N LEU A 116 -6.16 5.43 4.38
CA LEU A 116 -6.56 6.84 4.35
C LEU A 116 -5.84 7.62 3.24
N PRO A 117 -4.49 7.55 3.09
CA PRO A 117 -3.82 8.17 1.97
C PRO A 117 -4.24 7.59 0.61
N GLY A 118 -4.51 6.29 0.53
CA GLY A 118 -4.99 5.61 -0.68
C GLY A 118 -6.36 6.13 -1.13
N VAL A 119 -7.30 6.32 -0.20
CA VAL A 119 -8.61 6.92 -0.48
C VAL A 119 -8.45 8.36 -0.99
N VAL A 120 -7.57 9.16 -0.37
CA VAL A 120 -7.29 10.52 -0.84
C VAL A 120 -6.71 10.52 -2.26
N ALA A 121 -5.73 9.65 -2.53
CA ALA A 121 -5.12 9.49 -3.86
C ALA A 121 -6.16 9.08 -4.91
N LEU A 122 -7.07 8.16 -4.56
CA LEU A 122 -8.16 7.72 -5.41
C LEU A 122 -9.14 8.84 -5.74
N ILE A 123 -9.57 9.62 -4.73
CA ILE A 123 -10.45 10.78 -4.93
C ILE A 123 -9.77 11.83 -5.81
N MET A 124 -8.49 12.13 -5.56
CA MET A 124 -7.74 13.09 -6.37
C MET A 124 -7.61 12.63 -7.82
N SER A 125 -7.30 11.36 -8.04
CA SER A 125 -7.20 10.74 -9.37
C SER A 125 -8.52 10.77 -10.11
N TRP A 126 -9.62 10.40 -9.45
CA TRP A 126 -10.96 10.44 -10.03
C TRP A 126 -11.37 11.86 -10.45
N ARG A 127 -11.13 12.85 -9.58
CA ARG A 127 -11.41 14.26 -9.88
C ARG A 127 -10.60 14.76 -11.07
N HIS A 128 -9.33 14.38 -11.15
CA HIS A 128 -8.46 14.73 -12.27
C HIS A 128 -8.97 14.18 -13.60
N ILE A 129 -9.28 12.87 -13.65
CA ILE A 129 -9.77 12.21 -14.85
C ILE A 129 -11.11 12.80 -15.31
N ARG A 130 -12.00 13.17 -14.37
CA ARG A 130 -13.28 13.79 -14.71
C ARG A 130 -13.12 15.22 -15.24
N SER A 131 -12.08 15.94 -14.82
CA SER A 131 -11.80 17.32 -15.27
C SER A 131 -11.03 17.41 -16.59
N ASN A 132 -10.49 16.28 -17.09
CA ASN A 132 -9.75 16.14 -18.36
C ASN A 132 -10.61 15.51 -19.47
#